data_AF-A0AAU7MWG3-F1
#
_entry.id   AF-A0AAU7MWG3-F1
#
_cell.length_a   1.000
_cell.length_b   1.000
_cell.length_c   1.000
_cell.angle_alpha   90.00
_cell.angle_beta   90.00
_cell.angle_gamma   90.00
#
_symmetry.space_group_name_H-M   'P 1'
#
loop_
_entity.id
_entity.type
_entity.pdbx_description
1 polymer ?
#
loop_
_entity_poly.entity_id
_entity_poly.type
_entity_poly.pdbx_seq_one_letter_code
_entity_poly.pdbx_strand_id
1 'polypeptide(L)'
;MKTTTNFKAAIILSVMASIMVACSSNKKPIATDTATEVAGSEVDFKIEKSGAQLWGEVCNRCHIAPSPADYNDTDWETISLHMRVRANLTEEEITKIETFLKSAN
;
A
#
# COMPACT_ATOMS: atom_id res chain seq x y z
N MET A 1 -21.96 -21.49 -46.78
CA MET A 1 -22.29 -21.02 -45.41
C MET A 1 -21.09 -21.22 -44.49
N LYS A 2 -20.13 -20.28 -44.48
CA LYS A 2 -18.99 -20.18 -43.55
C LYS A 2 -18.49 -18.72 -43.54
N THR A 3 -19.21 -17.81 -42.88
CA THR A 3 -18.81 -16.38 -42.77
C THR A 3 -18.99 -15.80 -41.36
N THR A 4 -19.46 -16.59 -40.39
CA THR A 4 -19.80 -16.09 -39.04
C THR A 4 -18.63 -15.96 -38.08
N THR A 5 -17.46 -16.53 -38.39
CA THR A 5 -16.28 -16.46 -37.50
C THR A 5 -15.50 -15.15 -37.63
N ASN A 6 -15.45 -14.55 -38.83
CA ASN A 6 -14.72 -13.29 -39.07
C ASN A 6 -15.45 -12.06 -38.53
N PHE A 7 -16.78 -12.14 -38.34
CA PHE A 7 -17.59 -11.05 -37.77
C PHE A 7 -17.44 -10.96 -36.24
N LYS A 8 -17.28 -12.10 -35.55
CA LYS A 8 -17.03 -12.15 -34.10
C LYS A 8 -15.64 -11.61 -33.74
N ALA A 9 -14.63 -11.85 -34.59
CA ALA A 9 -13.28 -11.32 -34.40
C ALA A 9 -13.22 -9.78 -34.49
N ALA A 10 -14.02 -9.18 -35.38
CA ALA A 10 -14.10 -7.72 -35.52
C ALA A 10 -14.79 -7.02 -34.34
N ILE A 11 -15.78 -7.66 -33.71
CA ILE A 11 -16.48 -7.12 -32.54
C ILE A 11 -15.60 -7.18 -31.28
N ILE A 12 -14.77 -8.22 -31.13
CA ILE A 12 -13.87 -8.38 -29.97
C ILE A 12 -12.69 -7.38 -30.01
N LEU A 13 -12.26 -6.93 -31.20
CA LEU A 13 -11.18 -5.95 -31.33
C LEU A 13 -11.61 -4.50 -31.03
N SER A 14 -12.91 -4.20 -31.04
CA SER A 14 -13.45 -2.84 -30.84
C SER A 14 -13.69 -2.48 -29.36
N VAL A 15 -13.89 -3.47 -28.48
CA VAL A 15 -14.22 -3.22 -27.06
C VAL A 15 -12.98 -2.91 -26.21
N MET A 16 -11.77 -3.19 -26.71
CA MET A 16 -10.51 -2.98 -25.98
C MET A 16 -9.86 -1.59 -26.22
N ALA A 17 -10.61 -0.62 -26.75
CA ALA A 17 -10.11 0.75 -26.96
C ALA A 17 -10.75 1.80 -26.03
N SER A 18 -11.68 1.40 -25.14
CA SER A 18 -12.55 2.33 -24.41
C SER A 18 -12.22 2.54 -22.93
N ILE A 19 -11.13 1.96 -22.39
CA ILE A 19 -10.81 2.07 -20.94
C ILE A 19 -9.72 3.12 -20.64
N MET A 20 -9.09 3.71 -21.65
CA MET A 20 -7.96 4.66 -21.47
C MET A 20 -8.38 6.15 -21.42
N VAL A 21 -9.60 6.48 -20.96
CA VAL A 21 -10.02 7.89 -20.80
C VAL A 21 -10.85 8.08 -19.52
N ALA A 22 -10.25 7.82 -18.36
CA ALA A 22 -10.83 8.21 -17.08
C ALA A 22 -9.74 8.47 -16.03
N CYS A 23 -8.94 9.50 -16.26
CA CYS A 23 -8.29 10.34 -15.22
C CYS A 23 -7.59 11.54 -15.90
N SER A 24 -8.35 12.42 -16.55
CA SER A 24 -7.92 13.81 -16.78
C SER A 24 -8.91 14.70 -16.04
N SER A 25 -8.68 14.87 -14.74
CA SER A 25 -9.46 15.77 -13.91
C SER A 25 -8.90 17.17 -14.07
N ASN A 26 -9.54 17.96 -14.94
CA ASN A 26 -9.28 19.38 -15.10
C ASN A 26 -9.69 20.11 -13.80
N LYS A 27 -8.70 20.57 -13.03
CA LYS A 27 -8.90 21.43 -11.87
C LYS A 27 -9.50 22.76 -12.33
N LYS A 28 -10.78 22.99 -12.06
CA LYS A 28 -11.40 24.31 -12.24
C LYS A 28 -10.87 25.26 -11.15
N PRO A 29 -10.25 26.40 -11.49
CA PRO A 29 -9.97 27.42 -10.49
C PRO A 29 -11.29 28.11 -10.12
N ILE A 30 -11.70 27.96 -8.87
CA ILE A 30 -12.64 28.88 -8.23
C ILE A 30 -11.77 29.96 -7.61
N ALA A 31 -11.87 31.16 -8.18
CA ALA A 31 -11.30 32.36 -7.60
C ALA A 31 -12.14 32.80 -6.40
N THR A 32 -11.46 33.36 -5.39
CA THR A 32 -11.96 34.45 -4.52
C THR A 32 -12.95 33.96 -3.44
N ASP A 33 -12.67 34.00 -2.14
CA ASP A 33 -12.25 35.15 -1.32
C ASP A 33 -11.51 34.76 -0.02
N THR A 34 -10.74 35.72 0.47
CA THR A 34 -10.06 35.81 1.78
C THR A 34 -8.60 35.37 1.78
N ALA A 35 -7.75 36.29 1.32
CA ALA A 35 -6.36 36.36 1.72
C ALA A 35 -6.27 36.61 3.23
N THR A 36 -5.98 35.55 3.99
CA THR A 36 -5.09 35.66 5.14
C THR A 36 -3.81 34.98 4.71
N GLU A 37 -2.77 35.77 4.47
CA GLU A 37 -1.40 35.28 4.31
C GLU A 37 -0.99 34.63 5.64
N VAL A 38 -1.18 33.31 5.75
CA VAL A 38 -0.37 32.50 6.64
C VAL A 38 0.70 31.87 5.76
N ALA A 39 1.91 32.35 5.96
CA ALA A 39 3.13 31.82 5.35
C ALA A 39 3.06 30.29 5.28
N GLY A 40 3.14 29.78 4.06
CA GLY A 40 3.02 28.36 3.76
C GLY A 40 4.12 27.57 4.45
N SER A 41 3.80 27.00 5.61
CA SER A 41 4.39 25.73 6.00
C SER A 41 3.67 24.68 5.17
N GLU A 42 4.35 24.18 4.15
CA GLU A 42 4.01 22.92 3.51
C GLU A 42 4.06 21.81 4.58
N VAL A 43 2.93 21.55 5.23
CA VAL A 43 2.80 20.38 6.10
C VAL A 43 2.74 19.18 5.17
N ASP A 44 3.90 18.54 4.96
CA ASP A 44 3.98 17.23 4.32
C ASP A 44 3.16 16.24 5.16
N PHE A 45 1.93 15.99 4.73
CA PHE A 45 1.08 15.00 5.36
C PHE A 45 1.52 13.62 4.90
N LYS A 46 2.50 13.05 5.60
CA LYS A 46 3.01 11.71 5.31
C LYS A 46 2.06 10.66 5.91
N ILE A 47 1.47 9.84 5.04
CA ILE A 47 0.67 8.69 5.46
C ILE A 47 1.63 7.63 6.01
N GLU A 48 1.59 7.42 7.32
CA GLU A 48 2.38 6.40 7.98
C GLU A 48 1.75 5.00 7.84
N LYS A 49 2.59 4.00 7.57
CA LYS A 49 2.15 2.61 7.43
C LYS A 49 1.81 1.98 8.78
N SER A 50 0.80 1.13 8.81
CA SER A 50 0.43 0.33 9.98
C SER A 50 1.39 -0.85 10.18
N GLY A 51 1.39 -1.44 11.39
CA GLY A 51 2.19 -2.64 11.69
C GLY A 51 1.83 -3.83 10.81
N ALA A 52 0.54 -4.08 10.57
CA ALA A 52 0.08 -5.14 9.69
C ALA A 52 0.54 -4.93 8.24
N GLN A 53 0.51 -3.68 7.76
CA GLN A 53 1.00 -3.35 6.42
C GLN A 53 2.51 -3.57 6.32
N LEU A 54 3.29 -3.06 7.28
CA LEU A 54 4.73 -3.26 7.32
C LEU A 54 5.10 -4.75 7.40
N TRP A 55 4.40 -5.55 8.20
CA TRP A 55 4.61 -6.99 8.29
C TRP A 55 4.37 -7.68 6.93
N GLY A 56 3.27 -7.36 6.26
CA GLY A 56 2.92 -7.93 4.96
C GLY A 56 3.91 -7.55 3.85
N GLU A 57 4.45 -6.33 3.88
CA GLU A 57 5.42 -5.85 2.90
C GLU A 57 6.85 -6.36 3.16
N VAL A 58 7.23 -6.58 4.42
CA VAL A 58 8.63 -6.81 4.80
C VAL A 58 8.93 -8.25 5.19
N CYS A 59 8.10 -8.89 6.02
CA CYS A 59 8.50 -10.12 6.71
C CYS A 59 8.52 -11.37 5.81
N ASN A 60 7.82 -11.33 4.67
CA ASN A 60 7.82 -12.42 3.68
C ASN A 60 8.86 -12.27 2.56
N ARG A 61 9.79 -11.31 2.66
CA ARG A 61 10.79 -11.04 1.62
C ARG A 61 11.90 -12.08 1.53
N CYS A 62 12.23 -12.74 2.64
CA CYS A 62 13.39 -13.64 2.73
C CYS A 62 13.03 -15.08 3.09
N HIS A 63 11.96 -15.28 3.85
CA HIS A 63 11.40 -16.58 4.20
C HIS A 63 9.90 -16.40 4.43
N ILE A 64 9.18 -17.49 4.61
CA ILE A 64 7.77 -17.43 5.04
C ILE A 64 7.74 -16.82 6.44
N ALA A 65 7.00 -15.74 6.60
CA ALA A 65 6.80 -15.12 7.90
C ALA A 65 5.93 -16.06 8.77
N PRO A 66 6.33 -16.35 10.02
CA PRO A 66 5.50 -17.11 10.93
C PRO A 66 4.17 -16.41 11.20
N SER A 67 3.14 -17.19 11.50
CA SER A 67 1.84 -16.69 11.94
C SER A 67 2.02 -15.97 13.28
N PRO A 68 1.31 -14.86 13.55
CA PRO A 68 1.31 -14.21 14.86
C PRO A 68 1.10 -15.18 16.04
N ALA A 69 0.20 -16.16 15.87
CA ALA A 69 -0.12 -17.17 16.88
C ALA A 69 0.96 -18.26 17.10
N ASP A 70 2.06 -18.25 16.32
CA ASP A 70 3.14 -19.23 16.47
C ASP A 70 4.02 -18.97 17.70
N TYR A 71 4.00 -17.75 18.26
CA TYR A 71 4.89 -17.31 19.33
C TYR A 71 4.19 -16.41 20.36
N ASN A 72 4.65 -16.44 21.61
CA ASN A 72 4.16 -15.55 22.68
C ASN A 72 4.84 -14.16 22.63
N ASP A 73 4.41 -13.24 23.49
CA ASP A 73 4.91 -11.85 23.51
C ASP A 73 6.43 -11.75 23.71
N THR A 74 7.00 -12.55 24.59
CA THR A 74 8.45 -12.53 24.89
C THR A 74 9.27 -13.06 23.72
N ASP A 75 8.76 -14.09 23.04
CA ASP A 75 9.37 -14.61 21.82
C ASP A 75 9.33 -13.54 20.71
N TRP A 76 8.20 -12.84 20.56
CA TRP A 76 8.07 -11.76 19.57
C TRP A 76 8.99 -10.57 19.83
N GLU A 77 9.29 -10.23 21.08
CA GLU A 77 10.32 -9.21 21.41
C GLU A 77 11.69 -9.63 20.86
N THR A 78 12.07 -10.88 21.13
CA THR A 78 13.37 -11.42 20.71
C THR A 78 13.45 -11.54 19.19
N ILE A 79 12.39 -12.08 18.56
CA ILE A 79 12.30 -12.20 17.09
C ILE A 79 12.34 -10.83 16.44
N SER A 80 11.62 -9.84 16.99
CA SER A 80 11.60 -8.48 16.45
C SER A 80 12.96 -7.82 16.53
N LEU A 81 13.70 -7.97 17.64
CA LEU A 81 15.07 -7.48 17.74
C LEU A 81 15.99 -8.12 16.68
N HIS A 82 15.87 -9.43 16.47
CA HIS A 82 16.64 -10.11 15.41
C HIS A 82 16.24 -9.61 14.02
N MET A 83 14.94 -9.51 13.74
CA MET A 83 14.41 -9.13 12.43
C MET A 83 14.61 -7.66 12.09
N ARG A 84 14.69 -6.75 13.06
CA ARG A 84 15.08 -5.35 12.83
C ARG A 84 16.38 -5.27 12.04
N VAL A 85 17.40 -6.02 12.47
CA VAL A 85 18.71 -6.05 11.83
C VAL A 85 18.66 -6.78 10.50
N ARG A 86 17.98 -7.94 10.44
CA ARG A 86 17.96 -8.79 9.24
C ARG A 86 17.16 -8.18 8.08
N ALA A 87 16.07 -7.48 8.39
CA ALA A 87 15.21 -6.82 7.40
C ALA A 87 15.57 -5.35 7.17
N ASN A 88 16.59 -4.83 7.87
CA ASN A 88 17.05 -3.44 7.84
C ASN A 88 15.89 -2.46 8.09
N LEU A 89 15.19 -2.65 9.21
CA LEU A 89 14.06 -1.83 9.65
C LEU A 89 14.53 -0.75 10.63
N THR A 90 13.88 0.41 10.57
CA THR A 90 13.99 1.43 11.62
C THR A 90 13.40 0.93 12.94
N GLU A 91 13.69 1.64 14.03
CA GLU A 91 13.06 1.36 15.33
C GLU A 91 11.53 1.44 15.27
N GLU A 92 11.04 2.51 14.67
CA GLU A 92 9.61 2.77 14.59
C GLU A 92 8.88 1.69 13.80
N GLU A 93 9.44 1.27 12.66
CA GLU A 93 8.84 0.22 11.83
C GLU A 93 8.79 -1.12 12.57
N ILE A 94 9.88 -1.53 13.22
CA ILE A 94 9.87 -2.82 13.92
C ILE A 94 8.93 -2.78 15.13
N THR A 95 8.87 -1.68 15.88
CA THR A 95 7.94 -1.56 17.02
C THR A 95 6.49 -1.64 16.56
N LYS A 96 6.15 -1.03 15.41
CA LYS A 96 4.82 -1.18 14.79
C LYS A 96 4.52 -2.64 14.43
N ILE A 97 5.48 -3.36 13.83
CA ILE A 97 5.34 -4.78 13.47
C ILE A 97 5.19 -5.65 14.73
N GLU A 98 6.04 -5.47 15.73
CA GLU A 98 6.01 -6.19 17.01
C GLU A 98 4.66 -6.01 17.72
N THR A 99 4.16 -4.77 17.75
CA THR A 99 2.86 -4.45 18.35
C THR A 99 1.73 -5.18 17.63
N PHE A 100 1.78 -5.23 16.29
CA PHE A 100 0.81 -5.99 15.50
C PHE A 100 0.88 -7.49 15.81
N LEU A 101 2.07 -8.07 15.85
CA LEU A 101 2.28 -9.50 16.11
C LEU A 101 1.76 -9.91 17.50
N LYS A 102 2.07 -9.13 18.54
CA LYS A 102 1.55 -9.33 19.91
C LYS A 102 0.05 -9.09 20.04
N SER A 103 -0.54 -8.25 19.20
CA SER A 103 -2.00 -8.02 19.23
C SER A 103 -2.81 -9.17 18.61
N ALA A 104 -2.14 -10.08 17.90
CA ALA A 104 -2.76 -11.11 17.08
C ALA A 104 -2.31 -12.55 17.44
N ASN A 105 -1.56 -12.72 18.53
CA ASN A 105 -1.06 -14.02 19.00
C ASN A 105 -1.97 -14.73 19.99
#